data_AF-A0A958JDP3-F1
#
_entry.id   AF-A0A958JDP3-F1
#
_cell.length_a   1.000
_cell.length_b   1.000
_cell.length_c   1.000
_cell.angle_alpha   90.00
_cell.angle_beta   90.00
_cell.angle_gamma   90.00
#
_symmetry.space_group_name_H-M   'P 1'
#
loop_
_entity.id
_entity.type
_entity.pdbx_description
1 polymer ?
#
loop_
_entity_poly.entity_id
_entity_poly.type
_entity_poly.pdbx_seq_one_letter_code
_entity_poly.pdbx_strand_id
1 'polypeptide(L)' 'MRVLIIGNGGREHALGWGICHSASQRKDIELFFAPGNPGTSTLGTNIAIPVTNIEELEEFARENEIDLTVVGPEVPLS' A
#
# COMPACT_ATOMS: atom_id res chain seq x y z
N MET A 1 -10.39 -7.89 -0.72
CA MET A 1 -9.05 -8.04 -0.13
C MET A 1 -8.39 -6.68 -0.11
N ARG A 2 -7.98 -6.20 1.05
CA ARG A 2 -7.39 -4.88 1.25
C ARG A 2 -5.88 -5.02 1.43
N VAL A 3 -5.12 -4.31 0.61
CA VAL A 3 -3.66 -4.39 0.61
C VAL A 3 -3.09 -3.02 0.93
N LEU A 4 -2.21 -2.95 1.93
CA LEU A 4 -1.43 -1.76 2.25
C LEU A 4 -0.02 -1.92 1.70
N ILE A 5 0.42 -0.98 0.88
CA ILE A 5 1.79 -0.92 0.34
C ILE A 5 2.50 0.28 0.96
N ILE A 6 3.52 0.03 1.76
CA ILE A 6 4.30 1.08 2.42
C ILE A 6 5.43 1.49 1.48
N GLY A 7 5.51 2.79 1.19
CA GLY A 7 6.48 3.43 0.31
C GLY A 7 5.84 4.38 -0.71
N ASN A 8 6.70 5.11 -1.43
CA ASN A 8 6.31 6.14 -2.40
C ASN A 8 7.18 6.11 -3.68
N GLY A 9 7.92 5.04 -3.92
CA GLY A 9 8.82 4.91 -5.06
C GLY A 9 8.19 4.21 -6.27
N GLY A 10 9.00 4.02 -7.30
CA GLY A 10 8.60 3.27 -8.51
C GLY A 10 8.38 1.78 -8.24
N ARG A 11 9.07 1.21 -7.24
CA ARG A 11 8.89 -0.19 -6.83
C ARG A 11 7.48 -0.44 -6.31
N GLU A 12 6.99 0.43 -5.43
CA GLU A 12 5.65 0.31 -4.86
C GLU A 12 4.57 0.50 -5.93
N HIS A 13 4.79 1.41 -6.88
CA HIS A 13 3.93 1.54 -8.05
C HIS A 13 3.90 0.27 -8.91
N ALA A 14 5.05 -0.34 -9.19
CA ALA A 14 5.13 -1.59 -9.96
C ALA A 14 4.43 -2.76 -9.24
N LEU A 15 4.57 -2.86 -7.91
CA LEU A 15 3.87 -3.85 -7.09
C LEU A 15 2.35 -3.67 -7.16
N GLY A 16 1.86 -2.45 -6.92
CA GLY A 16 0.45 -2.13 -7.04
C GLY A 16 -0.10 -2.45 -8.44
N TRP A 17 0.64 -2.08 -9.48
CA TRP A 17 0.25 -2.34 -10.87
C TRP A 17 0.14 -3.84 -11.14
N GLY A 18 1.11 -4.63 -10.70
CA GLY A 18 1.11 -6.09 -10.85
C GLY A 18 -0.05 -6.75 -10.10
N ILE A 19 -0.40 -6.24 -8.91
CA ILE A 19 -1.56 -6.70 -8.13
C ILE A 19 -2.85 -6.40 -8.90
N CYS A 20 -3.07 -5.16 -9.36
CA CYS A 20 -4.24 -4.80 -10.16
C CYS A 20 -4.37 -5.67 -11.42
N HIS A 21 -3.26 -5.92 -12.11
CA HIS A 21 -3.26 -6.71 -13.35
C HIS A 21 -3.53 -8.20 -13.10
N SER A 22 -2.99 -8.77 -12.03
CA SER A 22 -3.24 -10.16 -11.62
C SER A 22 -4.65 -10.34 -11.04
N ALA A 23 -5.18 -9.30 -10.39
CA ALA A 23 -6.53 -9.23 -9.85
C ALA A 23 -7.62 -9.10 -10.91
N SER A 24 -7.30 -9.05 -12.20
CA SER A 24 -8.29 -9.23 -13.26
C SER A 24 -9.09 -10.56 -13.13
N GLN A 25 -8.64 -11.50 -12.29
CA GLN A 25 -9.37 -12.70 -11.86
C GLN A 25 -10.10 -12.59 -10.49
N ARG A 26 -9.82 -11.57 -9.67
CA ARG A 26 -10.42 -11.31 -8.34
C ARG A 26 -10.98 -9.89 -8.30
N LYS A 27 -12.29 -9.75 -8.48
CA LYS A 27 -12.99 -8.46 -8.72
C LYS A 27 -12.90 -7.43 -7.58
N ASP A 28 -12.44 -7.81 -6.39
CA ASP A 28 -12.59 -7.00 -5.18
C ASP A 28 -11.26 -6.79 -4.42
N ILE A 29 -10.23 -6.24 -5.09
CA ILE A 29 -8.99 -5.79 -4.42
C ILE A 29 -9.02 -4.28 -4.23
N GLU A 30 -8.83 -3.83 -2.99
CA GLU A 30 -8.62 -2.43 -2.63
C GLU A 30 -7.15 -2.21 -2.28
N LEU A 31 -6.52 -1.21 -2.90
CA LEU A 31 -5.12 -0.86 -2.66
C LEU A 31 -5.02 0.44 -1.86
N PHE A 32 -4.14 0.42 -0.85
CA PHE A 32 -3.72 1.58 -0.08
C PHE A 32 -2.20 1.76 -0.19
N PHE A 33 -1.74 3.00 -0.28
CA PHE A 33 -0.31 3.33 -0.35
C PHE A 33 0.06 4.36 0.71
N ALA A 34 1.11 4.10 1.49
CA ALA A 34 1.56 4.98 2.57
C ALA A 34 3.02 5.42 2.38
N PRO A 35 3.32 6.70 2.06
CA PRO A 35 2.39 7.76 1.71
C PRO A 35 1.93 7.71 0.23
N GLY A 36 2.55 6.86 -0.60
CA GLY A 36 2.32 6.84 -2.04
C GLY A 36 2.82 8.09 -2.79
N ASN A 37 2.51 8.15 -4.09
CA ASN A 37 2.85 9.25 -5.00
C ASN A 37 1.73 9.45 -6.05
N PRO A 38 1.80 10.48 -6.93
CA PRO A 38 0.77 10.71 -7.94
C PRO A 38 0.51 9.52 -8.90
N GLY A 39 1.51 8.68 -9.14
CA GLY A 39 1.36 7.46 -9.94
C GLY A 39 0.54 6.39 -9.22
N THR A 40 0.83 6.12 -7.94
CA THR A 40 0.09 5.12 -7.14
C THR A 40 -1.37 5.52 -6.90
N SER A 41 -1.69 6.82 -6.91
CA SER A 41 -3.08 7.32 -6.85
C SER A 41 -3.95 6.86 -8.01
N THR A 42 -3.35 6.40 -9.12
CA THR A 42 -4.12 5.85 -10.26
C THR A 42 -4.52 4.39 -10.05
N LEU A 43 -3.95 3.73 -9.05
CA LEU A 43 -4.14 2.31 -8.75
C LEU A 43 -4.92 2.07 -7.45
N GLY A 44 -4.91 3.03 -6.53
CA GLY A 44 -5.55 2.94 -5.22
C GLY A 44 -5.46 4.25 -4.43
N THR A 45 -5.70 4.16 -3.13
CA THR A 45 -5.77 5.32 -2.24
C THR A 45 -4.42 5.60 -1.59
N ASN A 46 -3.89 6.80 -1.76
CA ASN A 46 -2.73 7.24 -0.98
C ASN A 46 -3.21 7.77 0.38
N ILE A 47 -2.58 7.31 1.46
CA ILE A 47 -2.86 7.78 2.82
C ILE A 47 -1.68 8.60 3.33
N ALA A 48 -1.94 9.70 4.03
CA ALA A 48 -0.91 10.67 4.42
C ALA A 48 -0.09 10.23 5.66
N ILE A 49 0.28 8.95 5.72
CA ILE A 49 1.07 8.38 6.81
C ILE A 49 2.52 8.20 6.35
N PRO A 50 3.52 8.78 7.03
CA PRO A 50 4.93 8.57 6.72
C PRO A 50 5.34 7.12 6.94
N VAL A 51 6.27 6.61 6.12
CA VAL A 51 6.79 5.23 6.26
C VAL A 51 7.45 4.95 7.61
N THR A 52 7.89 5.99 8.32
CA THR A 52 8.54 5.89 9.63
C THR A 52 7.56 5.87 10.79
N ASN A 53 6.27 6.17 10.58
CA ASN A 53 5.28 6.20 11.65
C ASN A 53 4.60 4.83 11.81
N ILE A 54 5.33 3.88 12.38
CA ILE A 54 4.87 2.48 12.51
C ILE A 54 3.61 2.35 13.35
N GLU A 55 3.45 3.18 14.39
CA GLU A 55 2.27 3.17 15.25
C GLU A 55 1.00 3.54 14.46
N GLU A 56 1.06 4.63 13.69
CA GLU A 56 -0.08 5.07 12.85
C GLU A 56 -0.35 4.10 11.69
N LEU A 57 0.68 3.46 11.13
CA LEU A 57 0.53 2.43 10.11
C LEU A 57 -0.15 1.16 10.65
N GLU A 58 0.19 0.74 11.88
CA GLU A 58 -0.43 -0.39 12.56
C GLU A 58 -1.90 -0.10 12.87
N GLU A 59 -2.19 1.07 13.44
CA GLU A 59 -3.55 1.50 13.73
C GLU A 59 -4.40 1.55 12.45
N PHE A 60 -3.87 2.17 11.39
CA PHE A 60 -4.53 2.20 10.09
C PHE A 60 -4.81 0.78 9.56
N ALA A 61 -3.83 -0.12 9.65
CA ALA A 61 -3.96 -1.47 9.14
C ALA A 61 -5.06 -2.26 9.89
N ARG A 62 -5.13 -2.09 11.22
CA ARG A 62 -6.13 -2.72 12.08
C ARG A 62 -7.53 -2.15 11.84
N GLU A 63 -7.68 -0.83 11.79
CA GLU A 63 -8.98 -0.17 11.63
C GLU A 63 -9.58 -0.34 10.23
N ASN A 64 -8.73 -0.43 9.20
CA ASN A 64 -9.17 -0.61 7.82
C ASN A 64 -9.21 -2.07 7.39
N GLU A 65 -9.03 -3.02 8.32
CA GLU A 65 -9.08 -4.47 8.05
C GLU A 65 -8.15 -4.86 6.89
N ILE A 66 -6.90 -4.42 6.94
CA ILE A 66 -5.89 -4.75 5.93
C ILE A 66 -5.55 -6.24 6.01
N ASP A 67 -5.75 -6.96 4.90
CA ASP A 67 -5.47 -8.39 4.78
C ASP A 67 -3.99 -8.69 4.54
N LEU A 68 -3.29 -7.77 3.86
CA LEU A 68 -1.89 -7.92 3.47
C LEU A 68 -1.18 -6.56 3.51
N THR A 69 -0.06 -6.50 4.23
CA THR A 69 0.86 -5.37 4.18
C THR A 69 2.13 -5.75 3.42
N VAL A 70 2.52 -4.94 2.44
CA VAL A 70 3.77 -5.08 1.70
C VAL A 70 4.67 -3.90 2.03
N VAL A 71 5.81 -4.18 2.66
CA VAL A 71 6.78 -3.14 3.03
C VAL A 71 7.80 -2.99 1.90
N GLY A 72 7.75 -1.84 1.23
CA GLY A 72 8.64 -1.52 0.12
C GLY A 72 10.03 -1.03 0.54
N PRO A 73 10.14 0.11 1.26
CA PRO A 73 11.41 0.65 1.68
C PRO A 73 12.01 -0.16 2.82
N GLU A 74 13.34 -0.08 2.93
CA GLU A 74 14.11 -0.76 3.98
C GLU A 74 14.10 0.01 5.31
N VAL A 75 13.96 1.34 5.27
CA VAL A 75 13.86 2.24 6.44
C VAL A 75 12.83 1.79 7.50
N PRO A 76 11.60 1.37 7.17
CA PRO A 76 10.64 0.87 8.15
C PRO A 76 11.00 -0.50 8.77
N LEU A 77 12.04 -1.18 8.29
CA LEU A 77 12.43 -2.53 8.75
C LEU A 77 13.64 -2.52 9.70
N SER A 78 14.24 -1.35 9.97
CA SER A 78 15.43 -1.18 10.81
C SER A 78 15.14 -0.66 12.20
#